data_AF-A0A7Y2F115-F1
#
_entry.id   AF-A0A7Y2F115-F1
#
_cell.length_a   1.000
_cell.length_b   1.000
_cell.length_c   1.000
_cell.angle_alpha   90.00
_cell.angle_beta   90.00
_cell.angle_gamma   90.00
#
_symmetry.space_group_name_H-M   'P 1'
#
loop_
_entity.id
_entity.type
_entity.pdbx_description
1 polymer ?
#
loop_
_entity_poly.entity_id
_entity_poly.type
_entity_poly.pdbx_seq_one_letter_code
_entity_poly.pdbx_strand_id
1 'polypeptide(L)' 'FALAARNGVRAHHWTFGDMAPVEGLTDADLEAIVAFVREQQRVNGFEPYPPR' A
#
# COMPACT_ATOMS: atom_id res chain seq x y z
N PHE A 1 2.41 6.48 -0.27
CA PHE A 1 1.70 5.18 -0.31
C PHE A 1 1.04 4.88 -1.66
N ALA A 2 0.55 5.87 -2.42
CA ALA A 2 -0.12 5.61 -3.71
C ALA A 2 0.80 5.27 -4.91
N LEU A 3 2.08 5.70 -4.90
CA LEU A 3 2.97 5.60 -6.07
C LEU A 3 3.12 4.18 -6.63
N ALA A 4 3.26 3.18 -5.78
CA ALA A 4 3.41 1.79 -6.23
C ALA A 4 2.13 1.29 -6.94
N ALA A 5 0.95 1.60 -6.41
CA ALA A 5 -0.31 1.23 -7.03
C ALA A 5 -0.54 1.97 -8.36
N ARG A 6 -0.14 3.25 -8.45
CA ARG A 6 -0.30 4.07 -9.66
C ARG A 6 0.67 3.73 -10.77
N ASN A 7 1.92 3.44 -10.42
CA ASN A 7 3.03 3.39 -11.38
C ASN A 7 3.62 2.00 -11.54
N GLY A 8 3.21 1.04 -10.70
CA GLY A 8 3.92 -0.22 -10.55
C GLY A 8 5.26 -0.05 -9.84
N VAL A 9 5.97 -1.16 -9.65
CA VAL A 9 7.33 -1.18 -9.11
C VAL A 9 8.19 -2.19 -9.86
N ARG A 10 9.48 -1.89 -9.94
CA ARG A 10 10.47 -2.82 -10.48
C ARG A 10 10.89 -3.83 -9.42
N ALA A 11 11.13 -5.06 -9.84
CA ALA A 11 11.65 -6.09 -8.96
C ALA A 11 13.04 -5.70 -8.43
N HIS A 12 13.30 -5.96 -7.16
CA HIS A 12 14.64 -5.91 -6.59
C HIS A 12 14.82 -7.07 -5.60
N HIS A 13 15.83 -7.89 -5.83
CA HIS A 13 16.26 -9.06 -5.03
C HIS A 13 15.36 -10.31 -5.03
N TRP A 14 14.04 -10.20 -5.21
CA TRP A 14 13.15 -11.36 -5.33
C TRP A 14 12.70 -11.64 -6.77
N THR A 15 12.40 -12.90 -7.06
CA THR A 15 12.11 -13.41 -8.41
C THR A 15 10.64 -13.32 -8.82
N PHE A 16 9.82 -12.56 -8.10
CA PHE A 16 8.39 -12.38 -8.42
C PHE A 16 8.14 -11.51 -9.67
N GLY A 17 9.17 -10.83 -10.18
CA GLY A 17 9.07 -9.94 -11.32
C GLY A 17 8.54 -8.55 -10.93
N ASP A 18 8.35 -7.72 -11.94
CA ASP A 18 7.81 -6.37 -11.76
C ASP A 18 6.33 -6.44 -11.37
N MET A 19 5.90 -5.50 -10.52
CA MET A 19 4.48 -5.30 -10.24
C MET A 19 3.97 -4.21 -11.18
N ALA A 20 2.98 -4.54 -12.00
CA ALA A 20 2.31 -3.56 -12.85
C ALA A 20 1.44 -2.59 -12.03
N PRO A 21 1.11 -1.40 -12.56
CA PRO A 21 0.05 -0.55 -12.02
C PRO A 21 -1.26 -1.30 -11.79
N VAL A 22 -2.02 -0.86 -10.79
CA VAL A 22 -3.37 -1.39 -10.50
C VAL A 22 -4.40 -0.48 -11.19
N GLU A 23 -4.96 -0.97 -12.28
CA GLU A 23 -5.94 -0.26 -13.09
C GLU A 23 -7.31 -0.13 -12.39
N GLY A 24 -8.07 0.90 -12.75
CA GLY A 24 -9.45 1.09 -12.31
C GLY A 24 -9.63 1.66 -10.89
N LEU A 25 -8.54 2.01 -10.20
CA LEU A 25 -8.59 2.70 -8.91
C LEU A 25 -8.31 4.19 -9.09
N THR A 26 -9.17 5.02 -8.51
CA THR A 26 -8.93 6.46 -8.39
C THR A 26 -8.05 6.77 -7.19
N ASP A 27 -7.57 8.02 -7.14
CA ASP A 27 -6.82 8.51 -5.99
C ASP A 27 -7.65 8.46 -4.68
N ALA A 28 -8.95 8.75 -4.78
CA ALA A 28 -9.87 8.67 -3.65
C ALA A 28 -10.04 7.22 -3.15
N ASP A 29 -10.08 6.25 -4.07
CA ASP A 29 -10.16 4.82 -3.70
C ASP A 29 -8.90 4.39 -2.95
N LEU A 30 -7.72 4.80 -3.44
CA LEU A 30 -6.44 4.50 -2.78
C LEU A 30 -6.37 5.11 -1.38
N GLU A 31 -6.85 6.34 -1.20
CA GLU A 31 -6.93 6.98 0.11
C GLU A 31 -7.85 6.22 1.06
N ALA A 32 -9.04 5.81 0.60
CA ALA A 32 -9.99 5.04 1.39
C ALA A 32 -9.42 3.68 1.82
N ILE A 33 -8.73 2.97 0.92
CA ILE A 33 -8.08 1.69 1.22
C ILE A 33 -6.97 1.88 2.25
N VAL A 34 -6.12 2.90 2.09
CA VAL A 34 -5.05 3.20 3.06
C VAL A 34 -5.64 3.52 4.43
N ALA A 35 -6.69 4.35 4.50
CA ALA A 35 -7.38 4.67 5.75
C ALA A 35 -7.94 3.41 6.42
N PHE A 36 -8.60 2.53 5.66
CA PHE A 36 -9.11 1.26 6.15
C PHE A 36 -8.00 0.38 6.75
N VAL A 37 -6.90 0.18 6.02
CA VAL A 37 -5.78 -0.65 6.51
C VAL A 37 -5.17 -0.07 7.79
N ARG A 38 -5.03 1.26 7.89
CA ARG A 38 -4.52 1.91 9.10
C ARG A 38 -5.45 1.72 10.30
N GLU A 39 -6.77 1.79 10.08
CA GLU A 39 -7.73 1.51 11.14
C GLU A 39 -7.68 0.05 11.58
N GLN A 40 -7.58 -0.90 10.63
CA GLN A 40 -7.40 -2.32 10.97
C GLN A 40 -6.12 -2.55 11.75
N GLN A 41 -5.02 -1.90 11.36
CA GLN A 41 -3.76 -1.97 12.09
C GLN A 41 -3.92 -1.51 13.55
N ARG A 42 -4.59 -0.37 13.77
CA ARG A 42 -4.87 0.17 15.10
C ARG A 42 -5.74 -0.77 15.94
N VAL A 43 -6.83 -1.30 15.38
CA VAL A 43 -7.73 -2.24 16.06
C VAL A 43 -7.01 -3.53 16.47
N ASN A 44 -6.04 -3.97 15.67
CA ASN A 44 -5.23 -5.16 15.96
C ASN A 44 -3.95 -4.86 16.78
N GLY A 45 -3.75 -3.62 17.24
CA GLY A 45 -2.63 -3.25 18.11
C GLY A 45 -1.28 -3.05 17.41
N PHE A 46 -1.26 -2.85 16.08
CA PHE A 46 -0.04 -2.46 15.38
C PHE A 46 0.21 -0.96 15.51
N GLU A 47 1.38 -0.59 16.05
CA GLU A 47 1.81 0.79 16.13
C GLU A 47 2.56 1.22 14.85
N PRO A 48 2.37 2.47 14.37
CA PRO A 48 3.21 3.04 13.32
C PRO A 48 4.67 3.08 13.77
N TYR A 49 5.62 2.68 12.90
CA TYR A 49 7.05 2.78 13.20
C TYR A 49 7.58 4.23 13.08
N PRO A 50 8.49 4.68 13.97
CA PRO A 50 8.93 3.97 15.15
C PRO A 50 7.80 3.86 16.19
N PRO A 51 7.63 2.69 16.83
CA PRO A 51 6.65 2.52 17.90
C PRO A 51 6.94 3.48 19.05
N ARG A 52 5.93 3.80 19.85
CA ARG A 52 6.10 4.72 20.99
C ARG A 52 6.70 4.03 22.21
#